data_AF-A0A445KDC9-F1
#
_entry.id   AF-A0A445KDC9-F1
#
_cell.length_a   1.000
_cell.length_b   1.000
_cell.length_c   1.000
_cell.angle_alpha   90.00
_cell.angle_beta   90.00
_cell.angle_gamma   90.00
#
_symmetry.space_group_name_H-M   'P 1'
#
loop_
_entity.id
_entity.type
_entity.pdbx_description
1 polymer ?
#
loop_
_entity_poly.entity_id
_entity_poly.type
_entity_poly.pdbx_seq_one_letter_code
_entity_poly.pdbx_strand_id
1 'polypeptide(L)'
;MVIFNHGVATEDKGEERASKKDKDLPTQAEMIIETPQSMNGKKPVDVETNDAIIKLQDLVENSGQSPFEAFMTMFGKEKSGRVCCLGRTKTPTLLKRNIEIKKRHANEVKELNDKIQEIKGKSRKEMAAAEEKRSQEMAAMDQKFQILLKTVLNQNDSKFNVAALISTPANANSGLHSSTSTHAPINED
;
A
#
# COMPACT_ATOMS: atom_id res chain seq x y z
N MET A 1 -26.28 -4.87 -22.21
CA MET A 1 -27.45 -5.62 -22.74
C MET A 1 -26.95 -7.00 -23.13
N VAL A 2 -27.10 -7.95 -22.21
CA VAL A 2 -26.86 -9.38 -22.48
C VAL A 2 -28.11 -9.85 -23.21
N ILE A 3 -27.99 -10.17 -24.50
CA ILE A 3 -29.14 -10.63 -25.29
C ILE A 3 -29.21 -12.15 -25.15
N PHE A 4 -30.23 -12.65 -24.46
CA PHE A 4 -30.56 -14.08 -24.43
C PHE A 4 -31.52 -14.38 -25.59
N ASN A 5 -30.99 -14.93 -26.69
CA ASN A 5 -31.82 -15.41 -27.78
C ASN A 5 -32.51 -16.73 -27.36
N HIS A 6 -33.85 -16.70 -27.24
CA HIS A 6 -34.69 -17.89 -27.18
C HIS A 6 -34.97 -18.37 -28.62
N GLY A 7 -34.02 -19.13 -29.18
CA GLY A 7 -34.14 -19.76 -30.49
C GLY A 7 -34.28 -21.27 -30.36
N VAL A 8 -35.30 -21.82 -31.01
CA VAL A 8 -35.69 -23.24 -31.08
C VAL A 8 -34.56 -24.11 -31.64
N ALA A 9 -34.42 -25.31 -31.08
CA ALA A 9 -33.37 -26.26 -31.40
C ALA A 9 -33.50 -26.81 -32.83
N THR A 10 -32.42 -26.75 -33.59
CA THR A 10 -32.10 -27.69 -34.66
C THR A 10 -30.64 -28.08 -34.53
N GLU A 11 -30.40 -29.37 -34.30
CA GLU A 11 -29.09 -29.99 -34.18
C GLU A 11 -28.28 -29.83 -35.47
N ASP A 12 -27.02 -29.39 -35.37
CA ASP A 12 -25.97 -29.90 -36.26
C ASP A 12 -24.58 -29.80 -35.61
N LYS A 13 -23.72 -30.71 -36.06
CA LYS A 13 -22.55 -31.30 -35.44
C LYS A 13 -21.36 -30.35 -35.22
N GLY A 14 -20.68 -30.63 -34.10
CA GLY A 14 -19.23 -30.74 -33.96
C GLY A 14 -18.34 -29.65 -34.56
N GLU A 15 -17.67 -28.88 -33.70
CA GLU A 15 -16.21 -28.81 -33.78
C GLU A 15 -15.61 -28.31 -32.47
N GLU A 16 -14.85 -29.20 -31.85
CA GLU A 16 -13.86 -28.93 -30.84
C GLU A 16 -12.88 -27.85 -31.34
N ARG A 17 -12.90 -26.68 -30.70
CA ARG A 17 -11.79 -25.73 -30.79
C ARG A 17 -11.26 -25.39 -29.40
N ALA A 18 -10.69 -26.41 -28.77
CA ALA A 18 -9.62 -26.21 -27.80
C ALA A 18 -8.34 -25.83 -28.58
N SER A 19 -8.20 -24.56 -28.99
CA SER A 19 -6.98 -24.06 -29.62
C SER A 19 -6.35 -22.93 -28.81
N LYS A 20 -5.45 -23.33 -27.90
CA LYS A 20 -4.23 -22.64 -27.44
C LYS A 20 -4.03 -21.19 -27.97
N LYS A 21 -4.74 -20.20 -27.41
CA LYS A 21 -4.39 -18.76 -27.43
C LYS A 21 -4.88 -17.99 -26.18
N ASP A 22 -5.21 -18.70 -25.11
CA ASP A 22 -5.96 -18.14 -23.96
C ASP A 22 -5.18 -17.24 -22.99
N LYS A 23 -3.87 -17.06 -23.17
CA LYS A 23 -3.12 -16.15 -22.27
C LYS A 23 -3.36 -14.68 -22.56
N ASP A 24 -3.91 -14.35 -23.74
CA ASP A 24 -3.91 -12.97 -24.23
C ASP A 24 -5.26 -12.30 -24.40
N LEU A 25 -6.37 -13.01 -24.19
CA LEU A 25 -7.73 -12.46 -24.36
C LEU A 25 -8.50 -12.53 -23.03
N PRO A 26 -9.35 -11.52 -22.73
CA PRO A 26 -10.20 -11.58 -21.55
C PRO A 26 -11.12 -12.80 -21.60
N THR A 27 -11.31 -13.44 -20.45
CA THR A 27 -12.22 -14.57 -20.30
C THR A 27 -13.67 -14.11 -20.46
N GLN A 28 -14.58 -15.03 -20.78
CA GLN A 28 -16.01 -14.72 -20.94
C GLN A 28 -16.63 -14.09 -19.68
N ALA A 29 -16.27 -14.56 -18.48
CA ALA A 29 -16.69 -13.95 -17.22
C ALA A 29 -16.17 -12.52 -17.07
N GLU A 30 -14.88 -12.29 -17.32
CA GLU A 30 -14.26 -10.96 -17.27
C GLU A 30 -14.95 -10.01 -18.27
N MET A 31 -15.31 -10.51 -19.45
CA MET A 31 -16.06 -9.74 -20.44
C MET A 31 -17.42 -9.31 -19.94
N ILE A 32 -18.15 -10.20 -19.26
CA ILE A 32 -19.49 -9.92 -18.73
C ILE A 32 -19.42 -8.94 -17.55
N ILE A 33 -18.41 -9.03 -16.70
CA ILE A 33 -18.24 -8.15 -15.54
C ILE A 33 -17.86 -6.72 -15.99
N GLU A 34 -16.98 -6.59 -16.98
CA GLU A 34 -16.44 -5.28 -17.39
C GLU A 34 -17.29 -4.53 -18.43
N THR A 35 -18.01 -5.26 -19.29
CA THR A 35 -18.83 -4.65 -20.34
C THR A 35 -19.90 -3.67 -19.82
N PRO A 36 -20.60 -3.92 -18.73
CA PRO A 36 -21.55 -2.98 -18.14
C PRO A 36 -20.85 -1.77 -17.50
N GLN A 37 -19.79 -1.99 -16.70
CA GLN A 37 -19.06 -0.93 -15.98
C GLN A 37 -18.43 0.11 -16.91
N SER A 38 -18.04 -0.31 -18.11
CA SER A 38 -17.41 0.55 -19.10
C SER A 38 -18.42 1.41 -19.91
N MET A 39 -19.74 1.25 -19.72
CA MET A 39 -20.77 2.11 -20.32
C MET A 39 -20.99 3.36 -19.45
N ASN A 40 -20.07 4.33 -19.52
CA ASN A 40 -20.17 5.62 -18.81
C ASN A 40 -21.50 6.35 -19.10
N GLY A 41 -22.53 6.13 -18.27
CA GLY A 41 -23.80 6.87 -18.28
C GLY A 41 -24.80 6.54 -19.39
N LYS A 42 -24.56 5.54 -20.25
CA LYS A 42 -25.50 5.19 -21.35
C LYS A 42 -26.41 4.02 -20.96
N LYS A 43 -27.62 4.36 -20.52
CA LYS A 43 -28.71 3.51 -20.02
C LYS A 43 -28.36 2.68 -18.77
N PRO A 44 -29.22 2.70 -17.74
CA PRO A 44 -29.04 1.82 -16.59
C PRO A 44 -29.08 0.37 -17.06
N VAL A 45 -28.17 -0.44 -16.51
CA VAL A 45 -28.20 -1.90 -16.66
C VAL A 45 -29.44 -2.40 -15.94
N ASP A 46 -30.16 -3.32 -16.54
CA ASP A 46 -31.31 -3.96 -15.92
C ASP A 46 -30.92 -4.60 -14.57
N VAL A 47 -31.80 -4.54 -13.58
CA VAL A 47 -31.51 -4.95 -12.19
C VAL A 47 -31.14 -6.43 -12.13
N GLU A 48 -31.88 -7.30 -12.82
CA GLU A 48 -31.60 -8.74 -12.86
C GLU A 48 -30.24 -9.03 -13.51
N THR A 49 -29.91 -8.26 -14.56
CA THR A 49 -28.61 -8.36 -15.21
C THR A 49 -27.49 -7.94 -14.26
N ASN A 50 -27.66 -6.85 -13.52
CA ASN A 50 -26.66 -6.37 -12.56
C ASN A 50 -26.45 -7.36 -11.41
N ASP A 51 -27.54 -7.93 -10.88
CA ASP A 51 -27.47 -8.96 -9.84
C ASP A 51 -26.72 -10.20 -10.33
N ALA A 52 -26.94 -10.63 -11.58
CA ALA A 52 -26.19 -11.72 -12.18
C ALA A 52 -24.70 -11.41 -12.33
N ILE A 53 -24.35 -10.17 -12.68
CA ILE A 53 -22.94 -9.73 -12.77
C ILE A 53 -22.28 -9.72 -11.38
N ILE A 54 -22.97 -9.22 -10.35
CA ILE A 54 -22.47 -9.19 -8.97
C ILE A 54 -22.23 -10.62 -8.47
N LYS A 55 -23.17 -11.53 -8.70
CA LYS A 55 -23.00 -12.97 -8.36
C LYS A 55 -21.82 -13.59 -9.10
N LEU A 56 -21.63 -13.26 -10.38
CA LEU A 56 -20.50 -13.76 -11.16
C LEU A 56 -19.18 -13.24 -10.61
N GLN A 57 -19.13 -11.97 -10.25
CA GLN A 57 -17.95 -11.33 -9.67
C GLN A 57 -17.61 -11.94 -8.31
N ASP A 58 -18.60 -12.19 -7.46
CA ASP A 58 -18.43 -12.83 -6.15
C ASP A 58 -17.84 -14.25 -6.28
N LEU A 59 -18.33 -15.03 -7.25
CA LEU A 59 -17.75 -16.35 -7.54
C LEU A 59 -16.28 -16.25 -7.96
N VAL A 60 -15.93 -15.28 -8.80
CA VAL A 60 -14.54 -15.11 -9.29
C VAL A 60 -13.60 -14.57 -8.21
N GLU A 61 -14.03 -13.58 -7.44
CA GLU A 61 -13.16 -12.85 -6.50
C GLU A 61 -13.15 -13.46 -5.10
N ASN A 62 -14.30 -13.94 -4.60
CA ASN A 62 -14.46 -14.35 -3.21
C ASN A 62 -14.53 -15.87 -3.02
N SER A 63 -15.01 -16.63 -4.03
CA SER A 63 -15.14 -18.10 -3.91
C SER A 63 -13.89 -18.88 -4.37
N GLY A 64 -12.90 -18.20 -4.95
CA GLY A 64 -11.67 -18.81 -5.46
C GLY A 64 -11.84 -19.63 -6.75
N GLN A 65 -13.02 -19.60 -7.36
CA GLN A 65 -13.27 -20.25 -8.65
C GLN A 65 -12.51 -19.56 -9.78
N SER A 66 -12.06 -20.35 -10.75
CA SER A 66 -11.52 -19.76 -11.99
C SER A 66 -12.63 -18.99 -12.73
N PRO A 67 -12.32 -17.93 -13.49
CA PRO A 67 -13.31 -17.21 -14.30
C PRO A 67 -14.14 -18.11 -15.22
N PHE A 68 -13.55 -19.21 -15.70
CA PHE A 68 -14.23 -20.21 -16.50
C PHE A 68 -15.23 -21.04 -15.68
N GLU A 69 -14.83 -21.50 -14.48
CA GLU A 69 -15.69 -22.29 -13.59
C GLU A 69 -16.87 -21.48 -13.05
N ALA A 70 -16.64 -20.22 -12.67
CA ALA A 70 -17.69 -19.31 -12.24
C ALA A 70 -18.72 -19.07 -13.34
N PHE A 71 -18.25 -18.88 -14.58
CA PHE A 71 -19.12 -18.75 -15.75
C PHE A 71 -19.98 -20.00 -15.96
N MET A 72 -19.37 -21.19 -15.87
CA MET A 72 -20.09 -22.45 -16.05
C MET A 72 -21.07 -22.74 -14.92
N THR A 73 -20.75 -22.34 -13.69
CA THR A 73 -21.64 -22.42 -12.53
C THR A 73 -22.88 -21.55 -12.70
N MET A 74 -22.72 -20.34 -13.25
CA MET A 74 -23.83 -19.41 -13.44
C MET A 74 -24.70 -19.68 -14.67
N PHE A 75 -24.08 -19.99 -15.81
CA PHE A 75 -24.80 -20.12 -17.10
C PHE A 75 -25.02 -21.57 -17.52
N GLY A 76 -24.40 -22.54 -16.84
CA GLY A 76 -24.44 -23.94 -17.21
C GLY A 76 -23.63 -24.25 -18.48
N LYS A 77 -23.35 -25.53 -18.70
CA LYS A 77 -22.55 -25.98 -19.86
C LYS A 77 -23.27 -25.79 -21.20
N GLU A 78 -24.60 -25.71 -21.19
CA GLU A 78 -25.47 -25.69 -22.39
C GLU A 78 -25.61 -24.28 -23.03
N LYS A 79 -25.28 -23.21 -22.29
CA LYS A 79 -25.53 -21.82 -22.73
C LYS A 79 -24.26 -21.04 -23.12
N SER A 80 -23.08 -21.66 -23.04
CA SER A 80 -21.79 -20.99 -23.28
C SER A 80 -21.71 -20.25 -24.63
N GLY A 81 -22.28 -20.84 -25.70
CA GLY A 81 -22.31 -20.24 -27.03
C GLY A 81 -23.40 -19.19 -27.27
N ARG A 82 -24.38 -19.04 -26.36
CA ARG A 82 -25.52 -18.12 -26.53
C ARG A 82 -25.34 -16.78 -25.85
N VAL A 83 -24.40 -16.68 -24.91
CA VAL A 83 -24.14 -15.45 -24.16
C VAL A 83 -23.21 -14.55 -24.97
N CYS A 84 -23.79 -13.66 -25.78
CA CYS A 84 -23.02 -12.63 -26.48
C CYS A 84 -22.58 -11.54 -25.49
N CYS A 85 -21.29 -11.49 -25.21
CA CYS A 85 -20.69 -10.61 -24.20
C CYS A 85 -20.33 -9.23 -24.77
N LEU A 86 -20.36 -9.07 -26.10
CA LEU A 86 -19.80 -7.91 -26.79
C LEU A 86 -20.90 -6.97 -27.29
N GLY A 87 -20.95 -5.75 -26.73
CA GLY A 87 -21.68 -4.66 -27.38
C GLY A 87 -20.97 -4.22 -28.66
N ARG A 88 -21.69 -3.67 -29.64
CA ARG A 88 -21.19 -3.30 -30.99
C ARG A 88 -19.87 -2.51 -31.05
N THR A 89 -19.42 -1.89 -29.96
CA THR A 89 -18.26 -0.98 -29.93
C THR A 89 -17.09 -1.51 -29.10
N LYS A 90 -17.28 -2.53 -28.28
CA LYS A 90 -16.20 -3.02 -27.40
C LYS A 90 -15.45 -4.14 -28.12
N THR A 91 -14.14 -4.18 -27.98
CA THR A 91 -13.31 -5.28 -28.48
C THR A 91 -12.63 -5.95 -27.29
N PRO A 92 -12.38 -7.27 -27.34
CA PRO A 92 -11.68 -7.98 -26.26
C PRO A 92 -10.35 -7.32 -25.87
N THR A 93 -9.59 -6.80 -26.83
CA THR A 93 -8.31 -6.11 -26.59
C THR A 93 -8.46 -4.83 -25.78
N LEU A 94 -9.48 -4.01 -26.05
CA LEU A 94 -9.75 -2.80 -25.26
C LEU A 94 -10.11 -3.14 -23.81
N LEU A 95 -10.89 -4.21 -23.64
CA LEU A 95 -11.29 -4.66 -22.32
C LEU A 95 -10.10 -5.18 -21.51
N LYS A 96 -9.22 -5.96 -22.14
CA LYS A 96 -7.96 -6.42 -21.52
C LYS A 96 -7.14 -5.25 -21.01
N ARG A 97 -6.96 -4.22 -21.85
CA ARG A 97 -6.20 -3.02 -21.47
C ARG A 97 -6.81 -2.34 -20.24
N ASN A 98 -8.13 -2.22 -20.18
CA ASN A 98 -8.82 -1.62 -19.04
C ASN A 98 -8.65 -2.45 -17.76
N ILE A 99 -8.77 -3.77 -17.84
CA ILE A 99 -8.54 -4.68 -16.70
C ILE A 99 -7.10 -4.53 -16.19
N GLU A 100 -6.11 -4.53 -17.09
CA GLU A 100 -4.70 -4.36 -16.73
C GLU A 100 -4.44 -3.01 -16.05
N ILE A 101 -5.02 -1.92 -16.58
CA ILE A 101 -4.90 -0.57 -16.01
C ILE A 101 -5.49 -0.55 -14.59
N LYS A 102 -6.69 -1.11 -14.38
CA LYS A 102 -7.32 -1.19 -13.05
C LYS A 102 -6.45 -1.97 -12.07
N LYS A 103 -5.94 -3.14 -12.48
CA LYS A 103 -5.07 -3.98 -11.65
C LYS A 103 -3.76 -3.29 -11.29
N ARG A 104 -3.11 -2.64 -12.26
CA ARG A 104 -1.89 -1.87 -12.05
C ARG A 104 -2.15 -0.75 -11.05
N HIS A 105 -3.23 0.01 -11.24
CA HIS A 105 -3.60 1.10 -10.35
C HIS A 105 -3.85 0.61 -8.91
N ALA A 106 -4.57 -0.49 -8.73
CA ALA A 106 -4.79 -1.08 -7.41
C ALA A 106 -3.48 -1.49 -6.71
N ASN A 107 -2.54 -2.07 -7.46
CA ASN A 107 -1.22 -2.41 -6.94
C ASN A 107 -0.39 -1.18 -6.56
N GLU A 108 -0.38 -0.14 -7.40
CA GLU A 108 0.32 1.12 -7.14
C GLU A 108 -0.25 1.81 -5.89
N VAL A 109 -1.58 1.84 -5.73
CA VAL A 109 -2.23 2.39 -4.54
C VAL A 109 -1.85 1.62 -3.29
N LYS A 110 -1.83 0.28 -3.36
CA LYS A 110 -1.39 -0.56 -2.24
C LYS A 110 0.06 -0.28 -1.87
N GLU A 111 0.96 -0.26 -2.85
CA GLU A 111 2.38 0.01 -2.64
C GLU A 111 2.62 1.39 -2.01
N LEU A 112 1.93 2.42 -2.49
CA LEU A 112 2.02 3.77 -1.91
C LEU A 112 1.48 3.80 -0.47
N ASN A 113 0.38 3.12 -0.19
CA ASN A 113 -0.17 3.05 1.15
C ASN A 113 0.80 2.36 2.13
N ASP A 114 1.44 1.27 1.71
CA ASP A 114 2.44 0.57 2.51
C ASP A 114 3.66 1.48 2.82
N LYS A 115 4.16 2.20 1.82
CA LYS A 115 5.23 3.21 1.99
C LYS A 115 4.84 4.34 2.94
N ILE A 116 3.60 4.84 2.84
CA ILE A 116 3.08 5.88 3.73
C ILE A 116 3.02 5.39 5.17
N GLN A 117 2.57 4.15 5.40
CA GLN A 117 2.54 3.56 6.74
C GLN A 117 3.94 3.39 7.31
N GLU A 118 4.90 2.96 6.49
CA GLU A 118 6.31 2.84 6.90
C GLU A 118 6.89 4.20 7.32
N ILE A 119 6.73 5.24 6.49
CA ILE A 119 7.22 6.60 6.78
C ILE A 119 6.57 7.12 8.07
N LYS A 120 5.25 6.99 8.22
CA LYS A 120 4.54 7.41 9.45
C LYS A 120 5.08 6.69 10.69
N GLY A 121 5.41 5.41 10.57
CA GLY A 121 6.02 4.63 11.65
C GLY A 121 7.41 5.13 12.03
N LYS A 122 8.26 5.40 11.04
CA LYS A 122 9.62 5.95 11.24
C LYS A 122 9.58 7.33 11.88
N SER A 123 8.79 8.26 11.33
CA SER A 123 8.67 9.62 11.86
C SER A 123 8.14 9.65 13.30
N ARG A 124 7.22 8.74 13.67
CA ARG A 124 6.74 8.64 15.05
C ARG A 124 7.84 8.21 16.02
N LYS A 125 8.67 7.23 15.64
CA LYS A 125 9.79 6.76 16.45
C LYS A 125 10.85 7.85 16.61
N GLU A 126 11.18 8.56 15.54
CA GLU A 126 12.12 9.68 15.57
C GLU A 126 11.63 10.82 16.46
N MET A 127 10.35 11.17 16.37
CA MET A 127 9.76 12.20 17.23
C MET A 127 9.78 11.81 18.71
N ALA A 128 9.42 10.55 19.03
CA ALA A 128 9.47 10.05 20.41
C ALA A 128 10.91 10.05 20.97
N ALA A 129 11.89 9.61 20.18
CA ALA A 129 13.30 9.63 20.59
C ALA A 129 13.83 11.06 20.79
N ALA A 130 13.42 12.00 19.94
CA ALA A 130 13.78 13.41 20.07
C ALA A 130 13.16 14.05 21.33
N GLU A 131 11.91 13.72 21.64
CA GLU A 131 11.23 14.18 22.86
C GLU A 131 11.86 13.60 24.12
N GLU A 132 12.17 12.30 24.12
CA GLU A 132 12.86 11.65 25.24
C GLU A 132 14.23 12.28 25.49
N LYS A 133 15.04 12.46 24.43
CA LYS A 133 16.34 13.13 24.53
C LYS A 133 16.20 14.53 25.12
N ARG A 134 15.23 15.32 24.63
CA ARG A 134 14.95 16.66 25.15
C ARG A 134 14.57 16.62 26.63
N SER A 135 13.76 15.64 27.05
CA SER A 135 13.37 15.47 28.45
C SER A 135 14.57 15.14 29.34
N GLN A 136 15.48 14.27 28.87
CA GLN A 136 16.72 13.94 29.60
C GLN A 136 17.63 15.17 29.74
N GLU A 137 17.79 15.98 28.69
CA GLU A 137 18.59 17.21 28.73
C GLU A 137 18.01 18.24 29.72
N MET A 138 16.68 18.42 29.74
CA MET A 138 16.02 19.29 30.70
C MET A 138 16.19 18.79 32.15
N ALA A 139 16.07 17.48 32.38
CA ALA A 139 16.28 16.90 33.71
C ALA A 139 17.74 17.08 34.18
N ALA A 140 18.72 16.86 33.30
CA ALA A 140 20.13 17.08 33.62
C ALA A 140 20.43 18.57 33.91
N MET A 141 19.78 19.48 33.20
CA MET A 141 19.91 20.91 33.43
C MET A 141 19.29 21.32 34.77
N ASP A 142 18.11 20.81 35.10
CA ASP A 142 17.46 21.04 36.40
C ASP A 142 18.34 20.57 37.56
N GLN A 143 18.92 19.36 37.46
CA GLN A 143 19.87 18.86 38.46
C GLN A 143 21.07 19.80 38.65
N LYS A 144 21.63 20.33 37.56
CA LYS A 144 22.74 21.29 37.64
C LYS A 144 22.33 22.59 38.32
N PHE A 145 21.14 23.13 38.00
CA PHE A 145 20.62 24.32 38.67
C PHE A 145 20.40 24.09 40.16
N GLN A 146 19.85 22.94 40.54
CA GLN A 146 19.64 22.59 41.95
C GLN A 146 20.95 22.52 42.74
N ILE A 147 21.99 21.91 42.15
CA ILE A 147 23.34 21.85 42.76
C ILE A 147 23.92 23.26 42.93
N LEU A 148 23.80 24.11 41.90
CA LEU A 148 24.30 25.48 41.93
C LEU A 148 23.61 26.29 43.02
N LEU A 149 22.27 26.23 43.10
CA LEU A 149 21.49 26.91 44.14
C LEU A 149 21.88 26.45 45.54
N LYS A 150 21.98 25.14 45.77
CA LYS A 150 22.42 24.58 47.05
C LYS A 150 23.83 25.05 47.42
N THR A 151 24.72 25.16 46.45
CA THR A 151 26.10 25.62 46.65
C THR A 151 26.15 27.10 47.03
N VAL A 152 25.41 27.97 46.32
CA VAL A 152 25.33 29.41 46.62
C VAL A 152 24.69 29.67 47.99
N LEU A 153 23.65 28.92 48.36
CA LEU A 153 23.00 29.05 49.67
C LEU A 153 23.90 28.55 50.83
N ASN A 154 24.70 27.50 50.59
CA ASN A 154 25.64 26.95 51.59
C ASN A 154 26.94 27.76 51.72
N GLN A 155 27.25 28.67 50.80
CA GLN A 155 28.40 29.58 50.88
C GLN A 155 28.28 30.64 51.98
N ASN A 156 27.18 30.67 52.73
CA ASN A 156 27.05 31.52 53.91
C ASN A 156 27.91 31.06 55.11
N ASP A 157 28.54 29.87 55.06
CA ASP A 157 29.39 29.39 56.17
C ASP A 157 30.84 28.95 55.82
N SER A 158 31.22 28.60 54.58
CA SER A 158 32.66 28.40 54.26
C SER A 158 32.99 28.39 52.76
N LYS A 159 34.21 28.85 52.45
CA LYS A 159 34.91 28.98 51.14
C LYS A 159 34.46 28.01 50.03
N PHE A 160 34.01 28.59 48.91
CA PHE A 160 33.63 27.95 47.63
C PHE A 160 34.68 26.99 47.06
N ASN A 161 34.30 25.74 46.74
CA ASN A 161 35.13 24.75 46.04
C ASN A 161 34.51 24.35 44.69
N VAL A 162 35.17 24.76 43.61
CA VAL A 162 34.74 24.58 42.21
C VAL A 162 34.90 23.15 41.68
N ALA A 163 35.60 22.26 42.41
CA ALA A 163 35.97 20.93 41.92
C ALA A 163 34.77 19.97 41.81
N ALA A 164 33.74 20.13 42.65
CA ALA A 164 32.53 19.28 42.62
C ALA A 164 31.67 19.49 41.37
N LEU A 165 31.83 20.62 40.68
CA LEU A 165 31.11 20.98 39.45
C LEU A 165 31.65 20.24 38.21
N ILE A 166 32.88 19.71 38.27
CA ILE A 166 33.59 19.10 37.14
C ILE A 166 33.53 17.56 37.20
N SER A 167 33.05 16.97 38.30
CA SER A 167 32.86 15.52 38.41
C SER A 167 31.64 15.06 37.60
N THR A 168 31.84 14.77 36.32
CA THR A 168 30.92 13.94 35.54
C THR A 168 30.92 12.52 36.11
N PRO A 169 29.75 11.89 36.35
CA PRO A 169 29.71 10.45 36.56
C PRO A 169 30.19 9.79 35.26
N ALA A 170 31.30 9.07 35.35
CA ALA A 170 31.87 8.30 34.25
C ALA A 170 30.85 7.25 33.79
N ASN A 171 30.19 7.52 32.67
CA ASN A 171 29.51 6.47 31.91
C ASN A 171 30.59 5.68 31.16
N ALA A 172 30.86 4.47 31.63
CA ALA A 172 31.89 3.60 31.12
C ALA A 172 31.46 2.97 29.78
N ASN A 173 31.55 3.71 28.67
CA ASN A 173 31.44 3.18 27.31
C ASN A 173 31.54 4.27 26.23
N SER A 174 32.75 4.77 25.98
CA SER A 174 33.22 5.04 24.62
C SER A 174 34.71 5.34 24.65
N GLY A 175 35.52 4.39 24.17
CA GLY A 175 36.95 4.61 23.95
C GLY A 175 37.21 5.52 22.75
N LEU A 176 38.38 6.15 22.81
CA LEU A 176 39.25 6.54 21.68
C LEU A 176 38.68 7.64 20.74
N HIS A 177 39.36 8.73 20.39
CA HIS A 177 40.78 9.08 20.34
C HIS A 177 40.97 10.58 20.58
N SER A 178 42.06 10.95 21.24
CA SER A 178 42.55 12.33 21.29
C SER A 178 43.40 12.59 20.04
N SER A 179 43.08 13.62 19.27
CA SER A 179 43.96 14.14 18.22
C SER A 179 44.30 15.58 18.55
N THR A 180 45.49 15.76 19.11
CA THR A 180 46.17 17.05 19.18
C THR A 180 46.54 17.50 17.77
N SER A 181 45.90 18.56 17.28
CA SER A 181 46.30 19.24 16.04
C SER A 181 47.20 20.42 16.40
N THR A 182 48.48 20.32 16.03
CA THR A 182 49.47 21.38 16.20
C THR A 182 49.28 22.44 15.11
N HIS A 183 48.85 23.64 15.48
CA HIS A 183 48.79 24.79 14.60
C HIS A 183 50.19 25.44 14.52
N ALA A 184 50.78 25.52 13.33
CA ALA A 184 51.99 26.31 13.07
C ALA A 184 51.59 27.75 12.70
N PRO A 185 52.34 28.79 13.10
CA PRO A 185 52.05 30.16 12.69
C PRO A 185 52.56 30.40 11.28
N ILE A 186 51.74 31.06 10.48
CA ILE A 186 52.05 31.53 9.13
C ILE A 186 52.78 32.87 9.32
N ASN A 187 54.05 32.94 8.96
CA ASN A 187 54.75 34.23 8.84
C ASN A 187 54.42 34.81 7.46
N GLU A 188 53.94 36.05 7.46
CA GLU A 188 53.86 36.88 6.27
C GLU A 188 55.25 37.41 5.91
N ASP A 189 55.58 37.33 4.62
CA ASP A 189 56.31 38.33 3.82
C ASP A 189 56.14 38.00 2.32
#